data_AF-A0A8K0R4K7-F1
#
_entry.id   AF-A0A8K0R4K7-F1
#
_cell.length_a   1.000
_cell.length_b   1.000
_cell.length_c   1.000
_cell.angle_alpha   90.00
_cell.angle_beta   90.00
_cell.angle_gamma   90.00
#
_symmetry.space_group_name_H-M   'P 1'
#
loop_
_entity.id
_entity.type
_entity.pdbx_description
1 polymer ?
#
loop_
_entity_poly.entity_id
_entity_poly.type
_entity_poly.pdbx_seq_one_letter_code
_entity_poly.pdbx_strand_id
1 'polypeptide(L)'
;MHAPSRESTASPAPFQSPYSSGASSPHMVYSQPAPPVQGQTSIYSQVQGAPVTRTPTQPPSPAPPTPNPASPSHLISTTSISTRIQSLLAPILVNFQPNALVLLSTSLTNQIVQLSTRGRLGSTGLLSTDDIIMTIGHEGLTRYMALAVQARGEVKVLLRGTGQDVGIGDLVWDVDGGEGQRFGGKEVPTGGRGWAKEPGVLGVGTARLEWLRQGFYNVAVDEYNRLREEIERGGRR
;
A
#
# COMPACT_ATOMS: atom_id res chain seq x y z
N MET A 1 -10.18 62.08 35.91
CA MET A 1 -9.71 61.00 35.03
C MET A 1 -10.17 59.68 35.64
N HIS A 2 -11.30 59.15 35.18
CA HIS A 2 -11.87 57.88 35.68
C HIS A 2 -11.59 56.78 34.66
N ALA A 3 -10.95 55.70 35.11
CA ALA A 3 -10.74 54.48 34.34
C ALA A 3 -11.97 53.57 34.47
N PRO A 4 -12.45 52.93 33.38
CA PRO A 4 -13.46 51.90 33.49
C PRO A 4 -12.85 50.52 33.77
N SER A 5 -13.47 49.83 34.73
CA SER A 5 -13.21 48.46 35.17
C SER A 5 -13.45 47.45 34.04
N ARG A 6 -12.58 46.44 33.93
CA ARG A 6 -12.74 45.31 33.01
C ARG A 6 -13.63 44.23 33.65
N GLU A 7 -14.71 43.90 32.96
CA GLU A 7 -15.60 42.78 33.27
C GLU A 7 -14.92 41.43 33.01
N SER A 8 -14.97 40.57 34.03
CA SER A 8 -14.64 39.15 33.96
C SER A 8 -15.78 38.39 33.29
N THR A 9 -15.51 37.71 32.17
CA THR A 9 -16.51 36.83 31.53
C THR A 9 -16.01 35.38 31.50
N ALA A 10 -16.64 34.61 32.39
CA ALA A 10 -16.89 33.17 32.49
C ALA A 10 -16.14 32.13 31.62
N SER A 11 -15.67 31.09 32.32
CA SER A 11 -15.32 29.76 31.81
C SER A 11 -16.51 29.04 31.14
N PRO A 12 -16.30 28.32 30.03
CA PRO A 12 -17.30 27.39 29.51
C PRO A 12 -17.27 26.05 30.27
N ALA A 13 -18.47 25.55 30.57
CA ALA A 13 -18.72 24.29 31.26
C ALA A 13 -18.40 23.05 30.39
N PRO A 14 -18.10 21.89 30.99
CA PRO A 14 -17.89 20.65 30.26
C PRO A 14 -19.22 20.07 29.75
N PHE A 15 -19.27 19.78 28.44
CA PHE A 15 -20.32 18.99 27.81
C PHE A 15 -20.29 17.56 28.36
N GLN A 16 -21.35 17.17 29.08
CA GLN A 16 -21.62 15.78 29.42
C GLN A 16 -22.58 15.21 28.37
N SER A 17 -22.13 14.19 27.63
CA SER A 17 -22.98 13.41 26.73
C SER A 17 -23.69 12.30 27.51
N PRO A 18 -25.03 12.19 27.46
CA PRO A 18 -25.77 11.11 28.11
C PRO A 18 -26.40 10.17 27.07
N TYR A 19 -25.72 9.09 26.70
CA TYR A 19 -26.35 7.90 26.07
C TYR A 19 -25.59 6.66 26.55
N SER A 20 -26.08 5.98 27.58
CA SER A 20 -27.07 4.88 27.52
C SER A 20 -26.47 3.56 27.03
N SER A 21 -25.99 2.81 28.02
CA SER A 21 -26.27 1.40 28.30
C SER A 21 -27.13 0.62 27.29
N GLY A 22 -26.64 -0.57 26.91
CA GLY A 22 -27.51 -1.74 26.69
C GLY A 22 -27.30 -2.53 25.40
N ALA A 23 -26.50 -3.60 25.48
CA ALA A 23 -26.68 -4.90 24.80
C ALA A 23 -25.40 -5.74 25.05
N SER A 24 -25.36 -6.64 26.03
CA SER A 24 -25.88 -8.01 25.97
C SER A 24 -25.29 -8.82 24.82
N SER A 25 -24.31 -9.67 25.17
CA SER A 25 -23.66 -10.68 24.34
C SER A 25 -24.64 -11.65 23.66
N PRO A 26 -24.17 -12.34 22.62
CA PRO A 26 -24.14 -13.79 22.74
C PRO A 26 -22.77 -14.39 22.37
N HIS A 27 -22.29 -15.26 23.27
CA HIS A 27 -21.20 -16.20 23.00
C HIS A 27 -21.59 -17.12 21.84
N MET A 28 -20.85 -17.06 20.73
CA MET A 28 -20.89 -18.11 19.70
C MET A 28 -19.82 -19.16 20.06
N VAL A 29 -20.27 -20.25 20.68
CA VAL A 29 -19.51 -21.50 20.80
C VAL A 29 -19.44 -22.12 19.41
N TYR A 30 -18.29 -22.04 18.75
CA TYR A 30 -18.02 -22.87 17.57
C TYR A 30 -17.37 -24.18 18.02
N SER A 31 -18.19 -25.23 18.05
CA SER A 31 -17.76 -26.60 18.14
C SER A 31 -16.99 -26.98 16.87
N GLN A 32 -15.76 -27.42 17.05
CA GLN A 32 -14.87 -27.92 16.01
C GLN A 32 -15.25 -29.38 15.67
N PRO A 33 -15.64 -29.72 14.43
CA PRO A 33 -15.72 -31.12 14.02
C PRO A 33 -14.33 -31.60 13.57
N ALA A 34 -13.81 -32.61 14.26
CA ALA A 34 -12.66 -33.38 13.81
C ALA A 34 -13.07 -34.27 12.62
N PRO A 35 -12.36 -34.24 11.48
CA PRO A 35 -12.54 -35.26 10.46
C PRO A 35 -11.81 -36.57 10.83
N PRO A 36 -12.42 -37.73 10.49
CA PRO A 36 -11.91 -39.03 10.85
C PRO A 36 -10.66 -39.46 10.07
N VAL A 37 -9.94 -40.34 10.77
CA VAL A 37 -8.75 -41.09 10.40
C VAL A 37 -9.07 -42.20 9.36
N GLN A 38 -8.02 -42.62 8.65
CA GLN A 38 -7.83 -43.91 7.94
C GLN A 38 -8.34 -44.07 6.49
N GLY A 39 -7.35 -44.27 5.62
CA GLY A 39 -7.48 -44.85 4.28
C GLY A 39 -6.10 -45.23 3.74
N GLN A 40 -5.59 -46.38 4.17
CA GLN A 40 -4.46 -47.07 3.54
C GLN A 40 -4.84 -47.49 2.12
N THR A 41 -3.90 -47.42 1.18
CA THR A 41 -3.58 -48.55 0.29
C THR A 41 -2.23 -48.31 -0.36
N SER A 42 -1.24 -49.08 0.09
CA SER A 42 -0.01 -49.36 -0.63
C SER A 42 -0.35 -50.14 -1.90
N ILE A 43 0.12 -49.68 -3.06
CA ILE A 43 0.26 -50.53 -4.24
C ILE A 43 1.74 -50.59 -4.58
N TYR A 44 2.40 -51.60 -4.01
CA TYR A 44 3.65 -52.13 -4.52
C TYR A 44 3.33 -52.90 -5.81
N SER A 45 3.61 -52.33 -6.98
CA SER A 45 3.78 -53.12 -8.19
C SER A 45 5.22 -53.63 -8.22
N GLN A 46 5.43 -54.82 -7.64
CA GLN A 46 6.56 -55.66 -8.01
C GLN A 46 6.34 -56.17 -9.43
N VAL A 47 7.19 -55.76 -10.36
CA VAL A 47 7.31 -56.41 -11.67
C VAL A 47 8.45 -57.42 -11.57
N GLN A 48 8.05 -58.69 -11.56
CA GLN A 48 8.89 -59.86 -11.50
C GLN A 48 9.59 -60.09 -12.85
N GLY A 49 10.85 -60.52 -12.78
CA GLY A 49 11.83 -60.36 -13.85
C GLY A 49 11.71 -61.27 -15.07
N ALA A 50 12.38 -60.81 -16.14
CA ALA A 50 12.91 -61.65 -17.21
C ALA A 50 14.44 -61.72 -17.06
N PRO A 51 15.09 -62.88 -17.28
CA PRO A 51 16.54 -62.99 -17.28
C PRO A 51 17.10 -62.29 -18.52
N VAL A 52 17.70 -61.12 -18.32
CA VAL A 52 18.42 -60.39 -19.38
C VAL A 52 19.78 -61.04 -19.58
N THR A 53 19.95 -61.69 -20.74
CA THR A 53 21.23 -62.14 -21.27
C THR A 53 22.20 -60.96 -21.31
N ARG A 54 23.22 -60.98 -20.44
CA ARG A 54 24.26 -59.95 -20.39
C ARG A 54 25.19 -60.10 -21.59
N THR A 55 24.91 -59.41 -22.69
CA THR A 55 25.95 -59.04 -23.65
C THR A 55 26.87 -58.00 -23.02
N PRO A 56 28.20 -58.14 -23.09
CA PRO A 56 29.13 -57.13 -22.60
C PRO A 56 29.05 -55.90 -23.50
N THR A 57 28.21 -54.95 -23.12
CA THR A 57 28.13 -53.64 -23.79
C THR A 57 29.31 -52.80 -23.32
N GLN A 58 30.14 -52.44 -24.31
CA GLN A 58 31.20 -51.46 -24.27
C GLN A 58 30.87 -50.26 -23.36
N PRO A 59 31.84 -49.75 -22.56
CA PRO A 59 31.61 -48.56 -21.75
C PRO A 59 31.16 -47.41 -22.66
N PRO A 60 30.04 -46.73 -22.35
CA PRO A 60 29.57 -45.61 -23.15
C PRO A 60 30.62 -44.50 -23.12
N SER A 61 30.97 -44.04 -24.32
CA SER A 61 31.78 -42.83 -24.50
C SER A 61 31.16 -41.68 -23.71
N PRO A 62 31.93 -40.84 -22.99
CA PRO A 62 31.38 -39.72 -22.25
C PRO A 62 30.60 -38.82 -23.21
N ALA A 63 29.29 -38.71 -22.96
CA ALA A 63 28.45 -37.81 -23.72
C ALA A 63 29.03 -36.38 -23.63
N PRO A 64 29.04 -35.62 -24.73
CA PRO A 64 29.42 -34.22 -24.68
C PRO A 64 28.56 -33.52 -23.61
N PRO A 65 29.14 -32.62 -22.80
CA PRO A 65 28.38 -31.92 -21.76
C PRO A 65 27.19 -31.24 -22.41
N THR A 66 25.99 -31.71 -22.07
CA THR A 66 24.75 -31.03 -22.44
C THR A 66 24.87 -29.58 -21.99
N PRO A 67 24.74 -28.58 -22.89
CA PRO A 67 24.77 -27.19 -22.49
C PRO A 67 23.66 -26.99 -21.47
N ASN A 68 24.07 -26.62 -20.26
CA ASN A 68 23.17 -26.36 -19.16
C ASN A 68 22.17 -25.30 -19.64
N PRO A 69 20.85 -25.58 -19.72
CA PRO A 69 19.90 -24.57 -20.16
C PRO A 69 20.08 -23.37 -19.24
N ALA A 70 20.38 -22.21 -19.82
CA ALA A 70 20.62 -20.98 -19.08
C ALA A 70 19.50 -20.80 -18.05
N SER A 71 19.85 -20.89 -16.76
CA SER A 71 18.93 -20.59 -15.68
C SER A 71 18.26 -19.24 -15.99
N PRO A 72 16.94 -19.09 -15.92
CA PRO A 72 16.28 -17.81 -16.20
C PRO A 72 16.72 -16.79 -15.13
N SER A 73 17.73 -15.98 -15.49
CA SER A 73 18.49 -15.09 -14.60
C SER A 73 17.76 -13.80 -14.19
N HIS A 74 16.43 -13.77 -14.25
CA HIS A 74 15.64 -12.58 -13.87
C HIS A 74 14.80 -12.82 -12.62
N LEU A 75 15.32 -13.63 -11.68
CA LEU A 75 14.75 -13.70 -10.34
C LEU A 75 14.95 -12.36 -9.66
N ILE A 76 13.85 -11.60 -9.54
CA ILE A 76 13.82 -10.37 -8.75
C ILE A 76 14.19 -10.73 -7.31
N SER A 77 15.27 -10.12 -6.81
CA SER A 77 15.71 -10.37 -5.44
C SER A 77 14.85 -9.58 -4.45
N THR A 78 14.68 -10.13 -3.24
CA THR A 78 14.01 -9.41 -2.14
C THR A 78 14.72 -8.10 -1.82
N THR A 79 16.04 -8.07 -1.97
CA THR A 79 16.86 -6.86 -1.82
C THR A 79 16.47 -5.79 -2.83
N SER A 80 16.32 -6.13 -4.12
CA SER A 80 15.97 -5.14 -5.14
C SER A 80 14.54 -4.58 -4.95
N ILE A 81 13.60 -5.42 -4.49
CA ILE A 81 12.26 -4.98 -4.09
C ILE A 81 12.34 -3.98 -2.93
N SER A 82 13.07 -4.34 -1.87
CA SER A 82 13.22 -3.49 -0.69
C SER A 82 13.86 -2.14 -1.03
N THR A 83 14.97 -2.15 -1.80
CA THR A 83 15.63 -0.93 -2.28
C THR A 83 14.69 -0.05 -3.09
N ARG A 84 13.87 -0.64 -3.97
CA ARG A 84 12.88 0.10 -4.75
C ARG A 84 11.79 0.71 -3.88
N ILE A 85 11.27 -0.01 -2.90
CA ILE A 85 10.27 0.51 -1.97
C ILE A 85 10.86 1.69 -1.18
N GLN A 86 12.07 1.55 -0.65
CA GLN A 86 12.74 2.62 0.09
C GLN A 86 12.95 3.86 -0.78
N SER A 87 13.38 3.72 -2.03
CA SER A 87 13.60 4.87 -2.92
C SER A 87 12.31 5.60 -3.29
N LEU A 88 11.17 4.89 -3.35
CA LEU A 88 9.86 5.49 -3.57
C LEU A 88 9.30 6.18 -2.32
N LEU A 89 9.54 5.60 -1.14
CA LEU A 89 9.02 6.11 0.13
C LEU A 89 9.84 7.28 0.69
N ALA A 90 11.17 7.25 0.57
CA ALA A 90 12.07 8.28 1.09
C ALA A 90 11.68 9.73 0.72
N PRO A 91 11.36 10.08 -0.55
CA PRO A 91 10.99 11.45 -0.90
C PRO A 91 9.60 11.87 -0.40
N ILE A 92 8.76 10.92 0.03
CA ILE A 92 7.40 11.20 0.55
C ILE A 92 7.43 11.28 2.08
N LEU A 93 8.26 10.45 2.70
CA LEU A 93 8.40 10.30 4.14
C LEU A 93 9.63 11.05 4.66
N VAL A 94 9.78 12.32 4.30
CA VAL A 94 11.00 13.13 4.53
C VAL A 94 11.41 13.20 6.01
N ASN A 95 10.44 13.20 6.92
CA ASN A 95 10.67 13.29 8.37
C ASN A 95 10.55 11.93 9.09
N PHE A 96 10.60 10.82 8.36
CA PHE A 96 10.45 9.48 8.91
C PHE A 96 11.81 8.94 9.34
N GLN A 97 11.87 8.25 10.48
CA GLN A 97 13.14 7.75 10.97
C GLN A 97 13.72 6.68 10.01
N PRO A 98 15.04 6.67 9.75
CA PRO A 98 15.65 5.70 8.82
C PRO A 98 15.35 4.25 9.18
N ASN A 99 15.42 3.91 10.47
CA ASN A 99 15.11 2.56 10.96
C ASN A 99 13.63 2.19 10.75
N ALA A 100 12.73 3.16 10.89
CA ALA A 100 11.30 2.95 10.63
C ALA A 100 11.03 2.71 9.14
N LEU A 101 11.70 3.45 8.27
CA LEU A 101 11.63 3.26 6.82
C LEU A 101 12.11 1.86 6.40
N VAL A 102 13.22 1.40 6.98
CA VAL A 102 13.75 0.04 6.74
C VAL A 102 12.72 -1.00 7.16
N LEU A 103 12.18 -0.92 8.38
CA LEU A 103 11.18 -1.87 8.88
C LEU A 103 9.92 -1.90 8.02
N LEU A 104 9.39 -0.73 7.65
CA LEU A 104 8.23 -0.62 6.78
C LEU A 104 8.52 -1.24 5.40
N SER A 105 9.67 -0.92 4.81
CA SER A 105 10.07 -1.49 3.50
C SER A 105 10.24 -3.00 3.54
N THR A 106 10.78 -3.55 4.63
CA THR A 106 10.92 -5.00 4.83
C THR A 106 9.55 -5.66 4.94
N SER A 107 8.62 -5.08 5.71
CA SER A 107 7.25 -5.60 5.82
C SER A 107 6.55 -5.63 4.46
N LEU A 108 6.60 -4.53 3.72
CA LEU A 108 6.01 -4.43 2.38
C LEU A 108 6.67 -5.40 1.39
N THR A 109 7.99 -5.57 1.46
CA THR A 109 8.71 -6.57 0.66
C THR A 109 8.19 -7.98 0.93
N ASN A 110 8.04 -8.34 2.22
CA ASN A 110 7.50 -9.64 2.61
C ASN A 110 6.07 -9.83 2.10
N GLN A 111 5.24 -8.77 2.15
CA GLN A 111 3.89 -8.80 1.60
C GLN A 111 3.88 -9.07 0.10
N ILE A 112 4.74 -8.41 -0.69
CA ILE A 112 4.88 -8.66 -2.13
C ILE A 112 5.28 -10.11 -2.41
N VAL A 113 6.27 -10.63 -1.67
CA VAL A 113 6.71 -12.03 -1.80
C VAL A 113 5.56 -12.99 -1.46
N GLN A 114 4.79 -12.72 -0.42
CA GLN A 114 3.61 -13.53 -0.07
C GLN A 114 2.52 -13.48 -1.15
N LEU A 115 2.26 -12.31 -1.73
CA LEU A 115 1.30 -12.18 -2.83
C LEU A 115 1.78 -12.94 -4.08
N SER A 116 3.08 -12.90 -4.37
CA SER A 116 3.70 -13.63 -5.47
C SER A 116 3.60 -15.15 -5.26
N THR A 117 4.00 -15.65 -4.10
CA THR A 117 3.98 -17.10 -3.78
C THR A 117 2.57 -17.67 -3.72
N ARG A 118 1.57 -16.85 -3.38
CA ARG A 118 0.14 -17.23 -3.39
C ARG A 118 -0.52 -17.06 -4.78
N GLY A 119 0.23 -16.70 -5.82
CA GLY A 119 -0.29 -16.48 -7.17
C GLY A 119 -1.24 -15.28 -7.28
N ARG A 120 -1.29 -14.38 -6.27
CA ARG A 120 -2.17 -13.20 -6.26
C ARG A 120 -1.65 -12.05 -7.13
N LEU A 121 -0.43 -12.16 -7.63
CA LEU A 121 0.17 -11.29 -8.65
C LEU A 121 0.10 -11.95 -10.05
N GLY A 122 -0.70 -12.99 -10.23
CA GLY A 122 -0.75 -13.78 -11.45
C GLY A 122 0.34 -14.85 -11.54
N SER A 123 0.26 -15.68 -12.57
CA SER A 123 1.15 -16.86 -12.75
C SER A 123 2.61 -16.50 -12.97
N THR A 124 2.89 -15.30 -13.47
CA THR A 124 4.25 -14.80 -13.68
C THR A 124 4.79 -14.03 -12.49
N GLY A 125 3.94 -13.66 -11.52
CA GLY A 125 4.31 -12.78 -10.43
C GLY A 125 4.78 -11.40 -10.90
N LEU A 126 5.68 -10.81 -10.12
CA LEU A 126 6.35 -9.54 -10.42
C LEU A 126 7.41 -9.76 -11.53
N LEU A 127 7.34 -9.00 -12.61
CA LEU A 127 8.25 -9.14 -13.76
C LEU A 127 9.43 -8.17 -13.68
N SER A 128 9.21 -6.99 -13.11
CA SER A 128 10.24 -5.98 -12.86
C SER A 128 10.05 -5.32 -11.49
N THR A 129 11.13 -4.82 -10.90
CA THR A 129 11.01 -3.90 -9.75
C THR A 129 10.33 -2.59 -10.14
N ASP A 130 10.36 -2.20 -11.41
CA ASP A 130 9.67 -0.98 -11.89
C ASP A 130 8.15 -1.10 -11.86
N ASP A 131 7.63 -2.33 -11.75
CA ASP A 131 6.21 -2.59 -11.53
C ASP A 131 5.75 -2.15 -10.12
N ILE A 132 6.70 -1.86 -9.22
CA ILE A 132 6.44 -1.24 -7.92
C ILE A 132 6.42 0.27 -8.12
N ILE A 133 5.26 0.87 -7.89
CA ILE A 133 4.98 2.26 -8.20
C ILE A 133 4.33 2.99 -7.03
N MET A 134 4.61 4.29 -6.96
CA MET A 134 3.79 5.22 -6.20
C MET A 134 2.75 5.80 -7.15
N THR A 135 1.48 5.80 -6.76
CA THR A 135 0.40 6.28 -7.61
C THR A 135 -0.61 7.12 -6.82
N ILE A 136 -1.38 7.93 -7.54
CA ILE A 136 -2.55 8.62 -7.01
C ILE A 136 -3.77 7.96 -7.61
N GLY A 137 -4.54 7.28 -6.78
CA GLY A 137 -5.80 6.65 -7.17
C GLY A 137 -7.01 7.48 -6.77
N HIS A 138 -8.17 7.05 -7.26
CA HIS A 138 -9.46 7.61 -6.86
C HIS A 138 -10.45 6.49 -6.56
N GLU A 139 -11.26 6.69 -5.53
CA GLU A 139 -12.40 5.84 -5.18
C GLU A 139 -13.61 6.74 -4.97
N GLY A 140 -14.53 6.73 -5.95
CA GLY A 140 -15.57 7.75 -6.04
C GLY A 140 -14.99 9.15 -6.15
N LEU A 141 -15.32 10.02 -5.19
CA LEU A 141 -14.82 11.39 -5.09
C LEU A 141 -13.52 11.53 -4.28
N THR A 142 -13.11 10.45 -3.60
CA THR A 142 -11.95 10.47 -2.70
C THR A 142 -10.69 10.15 -3.47
N ARG A 143 -9.67 11.01 -3.34
CA ARG A 143 -8.33 10.75 -3.86
C ARG A 143 -7.45 10.15 -2.78
N TYR A 144 -6.54 9.28 -3.18
CA TYR A 144 -5.59 8.65 -2.27
C TYR A 144 -4.23 8.52 -2.93
N MET A 145 -3.17 8.58 -2.13
CA MET A 145 -1.84 8.18 -2.54
C MET A 145 -1.61 6.73 -2.10
N ALA A 146 -0.98 5.95 -2.96
CA ALA A 146 -0.76 4.53 -2.69
C ALA A 146 0.58 4.04 -3.23
N LEU A 147 1.21 3.16 -2.44
CA LEU A 147 2.22 2.26 -2.93
C LEU A 147 1.51 1.02 -3.48
N ALA A 148 1.77 0.70 -4.74
CA ALA A 148 1.10 -0.40 -5.43
C ALA A 148 2.08 -1.21 -6.27
N VAL A 149 1.64 -2.43 -6.61
CA VAL A 149 2.31 -3.34 -7.53
C VAL A 149 1.43 -3.56 -8.74
N GLN A 150 1.98 -3.32 -9.91
CA GLN A 150 1.34 -3.61 -11.18
C GLN A 150 1.72 -5.02 -11.65
N ALA A 151 0.75 -5.91 -11.76
CA ALA A 151 0.97 -7.27 -12.24
C ALA A 151 -0.02 -7.58 -13.37
N ARG A 152 0.48 -7.68 -14.61
CA ARG A 152 -0.24 -8.03 -15.85
C ARG A 152 -1.74 -7.67 -15.86
N GLY A 153 -2.02 -6.36 -15.92
CA GLY A 153 -3.38 -5.84 -16.06
C GLY A 153 -4.11 -5.62 -14.74
N GLU A 154 -3.52 -5.99 -13.61
CA GLU A 154 -4.05 -5.73 -12.27
C GLU A 154 -3.10 -4.84 -11.45
N VAL A 155 -3.66 -3.96 -10.64
CA VAL A 155 -2.91 -3.13 -9.69
C VAL A 155 -3.31 -3.55 -8.28
N LYS A 156 -2.34 -4.00 -7.49
CA LYS A 156 -2.52 -4.36 -6.08
C LYS A 156 -1.99 -3.24 -5.21
N VAL A 157 -2.86 -2.59 -4.46
CA VAL A 157 -2.49 -1.57 -3.47
C VAL A 157 -1.95 -2.26 -2.21
N LEU A 158 -0.76 -1.87 -1.79
CA LEU A 158 -0.09 -2.41 -0.59
C LEU A 158 -0.27 -1.49 0.62
N LEU A 159 -0.08 -0.19 0.38
CA LEU A 159 -0.21 0.86 1.39
C LEU A 159 -0.98 2.01 0.76
N ARG A 160 -1.96 2.57 1.48
CA ARG A 160 -2.86 3.62 1.00
C ARG A 160 -3.08 4.65 2.09
N GLY A 161 -2.91 5.92 1.76
CA GLY A 161 -3.35 7.03 2.59
C GLY A 161 -4.26 7.98 1.84
N THR A 162 -5.28 8.45 2.52
CA THR A 162 -6.28 9.39 2.02
C THR A 162 -6.10 10.75 2.67
N GLY A 163 -6.62 11.82 2.06
CA GLY A 163 -6.64 13.13 2.71
C GLY A 163 -7.49 13.17 3.99
N GLN A 164 -8.41 12.23 4.19
CA GLN A 164 -9.22 12.13 5.41
C GLN A 164 -8.40 11.69 6.62
N ASP A 165 -7.34 10.91 6.39
CA ASP A 165 -6.43 10.44 7.43
C ASP A 165 -5.61 11.58 8.07
N VAL A 166 -5.67 12.79 7.50
CA VAL A 166 -5.03 13.99 8.05
C VAL A 166 -5.82 14.58 9.23
N GLY A 167 -7.02 14.08 9.53
CA GLY A 167 -7.79 14.53 10.70
C GLY A 167 -8.21 16.00 10.64
N ILE A 168 -8.24 16.60 9.44
CA ILE A 168 -8.76 17.95 9.25
C ILE A 168 -10.24 17.82 8.95
N GLY A 169 -11.03 17.82 10.02
CA GLY A 169 -12.46 18.05 9.92
C GLY A 169 -12.72 19.33 9.12
N ASP A 170 -13.59 19.21 8.12
CA ASP A 170 -14.30 20.35 7.53
C ASP A 170 -13.51 21.34 6.68
N LEU A 171 -12.44 20.90 5.99
CA LEU A 171 -12.04 21.59 4.77
C LEU A 171 -13.03 21.22 3.66
N VAL A 172 -14.15 21.96 3.66
CA VAL A 172 -15.11 22.02 2.55
C VAL A 172 -14.31 22.17 1.27
N TRP A 173 -14.43 21.17 0.41
CA TRP A 173 -13.97 21.28 -0.97
C TRP A 173 -14.86 22.34 -1.62
N ASP A 174 -14.40 23.58 -1.69
CA ASP A 174 -14.79 24.44 -2.80
C ASP A 174 -14.23 23.75 -4.05
N VAL A 175 -15.02 22.81 -4.54
CA VAL A 175 -14.97 22.37 -5.92
C VAL A 175 -15.28 23.63 -6.69
N ASP A 176 -14.22 24.34 -7.10
CA ASP A 176 -14.32 25.41 -8.08
C ASP A 176 -15.06 24.84 -9.30
N GLY A 177 -16.37 25.05 -9.26
CA GLY A 177 -17.31 24.73 -10.30
C GLY A 177 -17.02 25.69 -11.43
N GLY A 178 -16.31 25.19 -12.42
CA GLY A 178 -16.25 25.81 -13.73
C GLY A 178 -17.68 26.06 -14.25
N GLU A 179 -17.87 27.30 -14.71
CA GLU A 179 -18.68 27.66 -15.86
C GLU A 179 -20.21 27.43 -15.77
N GLY A 180 -20.87 28.45 -15.22
CA GLY A 180 -22.25 28.81 -15.55
C GLY A 180 -22.35 30.27 -16.00
N GLN A 181 -21.40 30.77 -16.80
CA GLN A 181 -21.47 32.11 -17.38
C GLN A 181 -22.50 32.11 -18.51
N ARG A 182 -23.76 32.38 -18.15
CA ARG A 182 -24.83 32.69 -19.11
C ARG A 182 -24.44 33.96 -19.87
N PHE A 183 -24.27 33.80 -21.17
CA PHE A 183 -24.28 34.89 -22.14
C PHE A 183 -25.53 35.76 -21.93
N GLY A 184 -25.31 37.04 -21.64
CA GLY A 184 -26.33 38.08 -21.56
C GLY A 184 -25.64 39.41 -21.75
N GLY A 185 -25.69 39.92 -22.98
CA GLY A 185 -24.77 40.93 -23.50
C GLY A 185 -24.73 42.27 -22.77
N LYS A 186 -23.55 42.88 -22.79
CA LYS A 186 -23.38 44.31 -23.01
C LYS A 186 -21.94 44.59 -23.43
N GLU A 187 -21.80 45.01 -24.69
CA GLU A 187 -20.57 45.53 -25.25
C GLU A 187 -20.17 46.81 -24.49
N VAL A 188 -18.92 46.88 -24.00
CA VAL A 188 -18.30 48.08 -23.42
C VAL A 188 -16.83 48.10 -23.85
N PRO A 189 -16.26 49.26 -24.22
CA PRO A 189 -15.22 49.33 -25.23
C PRO A 189 -13.79 49.11 -24.71
N THR A 190 -12.98 48.63 -25.64
CA THR A 190 -11.51 48.60 -25.66
C THR A 190 -10.87 49.92 -25.24
N GLY A 191 -10.19 49.89 -24.09
CA GLY A 191 -9.27 50.94 -23.64
C GLY A 191 -8.04 50.29 -23.00
N GLY A 192 -6.93 50.26 -23.74
CA GLY A 192 -5.71 49.60 -23.33
C GLY A 192 -5.10 50.13 -22.04
N ARG A 193 -4.44 49.24 -21.29
CA ARG A 193 -3.34 49.56 -20.38
C ARG A 193 -2.68 48.28 -19.86
N GLY A 194 -1.35 48.24 -20.00
CA GLY A 194 -0.45 47.59 -19.05
C GLY A 194 -0.38 46.06 -19.12
N TRP A 195 0.66 45.55 -19.78
CA TRP A 195 1.21 44.23 -19.50
C TRP A 195 1.87 44.27 -18.11
N ALA A 196 1.05 44.18 -17.06
CA ALA A 196 1.54 43.77 -15.76
C ALA A 196 1.79 42.26 -15.83
N LYS A 197 3.05 41.86 -15.66
CA LYS A 197 3.41 40.47 -15.38
C LYS A 197 2.64 40.04 -14.12
N GLU A 198 1.65 39.18 -14.29
CA GLU A 198 1.06 38.47 -13.16
C GLU A 198 2.13 37.55 -12.53
N PRO A 199 2.37 37.63 -11.21
CA PRO A 199 3.17 36.66 -10.52
C PRO A 199 2.37 35.36 -10.31
N GLY A 200 2.73 34.33 -11.07
CA GLY A 200 2.79 32.94 -10.60
C GLY A 200 1.49 32.26 -10.16
N VAL A 201 0.73 31.75 -11.12
CA VAL A 201 -0.22 30.62 -10.92
C VAL A 201 0.58 29.33 -10.68
N LEU A 202 1.18 29.18 -9.49
CA LEU A 202 1.97 28.00 -9.09
C LEU A 202 1.61 27.43 -7.70
N GLY A 203 0.41 27.74 -7.17
CA GLY A 203 0.06 27.36 -5.79
C GLY A 203 -0.89 26.17 -5.61
N VAL A 204 -1.72 25.84 -6.60
CA VAL A 204 -2.87 24.95 -6.36
C VAL A 204 -2.52 23.45 -6.48
N GLY A 205 -1.51 23.13 -7.29
CA GLY A 205 -1.08 21.74 -7.50
C GLY A 205 -0.25 21.17 -6.34
N THR A 206 0.58 21.99 -5.70
CA THR A 206 1.52 21.56 -4.65
C THR A 206 0.79 21.31 -3.33
N ALA A 207 -0.11 22.21 -2.92
CA ALA A 207 -0.90 22.05 -1.70
C ALA A 207 -1.75 20.77 -1.69
N ARG A 208 -2.35 20.45 -2.84
CA ARG A 208 -3.17 19.23 -3.00
C ARG A 208 -2.35 17.95 -2.89
N LEU A 209 -1.14 17.95 -3.46
CA LEU A 209 -0.24 16.80 -3.39
C LEU A 209 0.27 16.60 -1.96
N GLU A 210 0.56 17.70 -1.26
CA GLU A 210 1.09 17.68 0.11
C GLU A 210 0.07 17.09 1.10
N TRP A 211 -1.21 17.37 0.92
CA TRP A 211 -2.26 16.77 1.73
C TRP A 211 -2.37 15.25 1.58
N LEU A 212 -2.24 14.75 0.34
CA LEU A 212 -2.22 13.31 0.08
C LEU A 212 -0.95 12.65 0.65
N ARG A 213 0.18 13.36 0.60
CA ARG A 213 1.43 12.93 1.24
C ARG A 213 1.27 12.82 2.74
N GLN A 214 0.63 13.80 3.39
CA GLN A 214 0.40 13.77 4.84
C GLN A 214 -0.52 12.60 5.25
N GLY A 215 -1.58 12.34 4.48
CA GLY A 215 -2.45 11.19 4.72
C GLY A 215 -1.70 9.86 4.58
N PHE A 216 -0.87 9.74 3.55
CA PHE A 216 0.01 8.59 3.36
C PHE A 216 1.06 8.45 4.48
N TYR A 217 1.59 9.56 4.97
CA TYR A 217 2.51 9.59 6.10
C TYR A 217 1.86 9.04 7.37
N ASN A 218 0.64 9.47 7.70
CA ASN A 218 -0.06 9.00 8.89
C ASN A 218 -0.28 7.48 8.87
N VAL A 219 -0.73 6.93 7.73
CA VAL A 219 -0.89 5.48 7.58
C VAL A 219 0.46 4.75 7.67
N ALA A 220 1.54 5.32 7.13
CA ALA A 220 2.87 4.75 7.27
C ALA A 220 3.36 4.72 8.73
N VAL A 221 3.06 5.77 9.52
CA VAL A 221 3.35 5.82 10.96
C VAL A 221 2.57 4.73 11.71
N ASP A 222 1.26 4.59 11.43
CA ASP A 222 0.41 3.60 12.10
C ASP A 222 0.88 2.18 11.82
N GLU A 223 1.21 1.87 10.57
CA GLU A 223 1.73 0.55 10.19
C GLU A 223 3.10 0.29 10.83
N TYR A 224 3.97 1.29 10.91
CA TYR A 224 5.24 1.17 11.65
C TYR A 224 5.03 0.88 13.14
N ASN A 225 4.13 1.62 13.81
CA ASN A 225 3.84 1.42 15.23
C ASN A 225 3.30 0.02 15.48
N ARG A 226 2.38 -0.45 14.63
CA ARG A 226 1.86 -1.81 14.68
C ARG A 226 2.98 -2.86 14.52
N LEU A 227 3.85 -2.71 13.52
CA LEU A 227 4.97 -3.64 13.29
C LEU A 227 5.93 -3.67 14.48
N ARG A 228 6.21 -2.50 15.06
CA ARG A 228 7.05 -2.39 16.25
C ARG A 228 6.43 -3.13 17.45
N GLU A 229 5.13 -2.94 17.71
CA GLU A 229 4.42 -3.66 18.77
C GLU A 229 4.41 -5.18 18.56
N GLU A 230 4.25 -5.64 17.32
CA GLU A 230 4.31 -7.06 16.97
C GLU A 230 5.69 -7.66 17.30
N ILE A 231 6.78 -6.94 16.99
CA ILE A 231 8.16 -7.35 17.33
C ILE A 231 8.37 -7.39 18.85
N GLU A 232 7.94 -6.34 19.57
CA GLU A 232 8.07 -6.25 21.03
C GLU A 232 7.26 -7.34 21.75
N ARG A 233 6.11 -7.74 21.20
CA ARG A 233 5.28 -8.85 21.70
C ARG A 233 5.86 -10.22 21.35
N GLY A 234 6.40 -10.38 20.14
CA GLY A 234 6.95 -11.64 19.64
C GLY A 234 8.26 -12.06 20.30
N GLY A 235 9.06 -11.11 20.78
CA GLY A 235 10.34 -11.38 21.46
C GLY A 235 10.23 -11.94 22.89
N ARG A 236 9.03 -12.21 23.41
CA ARG A 236 8.81 -12.80 24.74
C ARG A 236 8.48 -14.30 24.74
N ARG A 237 8.57 -14.97 23.59
CA ARG A 237 8.41 -16.43 23.47
C ARG A 237 9.76 -17.07 23.17
#